data_AF-A0A7I7XKE7-F1
#
_entry.id   AF-A0A7I7XKE7-F1
#
_cell.length_a   1.000
_cell.length_b   1.000
_cell.length_c   1.000
_cell.angle_alpha   90.00
_cell.angle_beta   90.00
_cell.angle_gamma   90.00
#
_symmetry.space_group_name_H-M   'P 1'
#
loop_
_entity.id
_entity.type
_entity.pdbx_description
1 polymer ?
#
loop_
_entity_poly.entity_id
_entity_poly.type
_entity_poly.pdbx_seq_one_letter_code
_entity_poly.pdbx_strand_id
1 'polypeptide(L)'
;MTTVRDGIGDRLFGMVAGPEGPANRSRIHDTPGPRWFAEDRPIRRVHGDASMFVGGLRALLLQSLHPLAMAGVAGHSDYRGDPWGRLQRTSTFLAVTTFGPADDAQRAVDQVRGIHRRVKGIAPDGRPYAASDPHLLEWVHIAEVDSFLLAHQRYGARPLDQQGRDGYVADTARVAGALGVVDPPRTEAELKQRLADYRPELMGTAAAREAARFLLLTPPLPLLARPPYAVLSSASVAMLPAWARLPLRLPYLPPLEATAVRLAGGTLVSGIRWVMDRA
;
A
#
# COMPACT_ATOMS: atom_id res chain seq x y z
N MET A 1 -12.20 -23.74 -19.33
CA MET A 1 -12.19 -22.90 -18.10
C MET A 1 -10.84 -22.26 -17.82
N THR A 2 -9.70 -22.86 -18.23
CA THR A 2 -8.34 -22.29 -18.12
C THR A 2 -8.20 -20.92 -18.80
N THR A 3 -8.61 -20.78 -20.06
CA THR A 3 -8.46 -19.54 -20.85
C THR A 3 -9.16 -18.30 -20.26
N VAL A 4 -10.28 -18.49 -19.55
CA VAL A 4 -11.02 -17.38 -18.91
C VAL A 4 -10.32 -16.91 -17.64
N ARG A 5 -9.75 -17.84 -16.87
CA ARG A 5 -8.95 -17.52 -15.68
C ARG A 5 -7.69 -16.75 -16.07
N ASP A 6 -6.99 -17.24 -17.08
CA ASP A 6 -5.73 -16.66 -17.57
C ASP A 6 -5.98 -15.22 -18.04
N GLY A 7 -7.03 -15.00 -18.84
CA GLY A 7 -7.39 -13.65 -19.31
C GLY A 7 -7.85 -12.68 -18.20
N ILE A 8 -8.30 -13.16 -17.04
CA ILE A 8 -8.61 -12.32 -15.87
C ILE A 8 -7.32 -12.00 -15.10
N GLY A 9 -6.44 -12.99 -14.95
CA GLY A 9 -5.13 -12.84 -14.32
C GLY A 9 -4.27 -11.80 -15.05
N ASP A 10 -4.18 -11.91 -16.37
CA ASP A 10 -3.42 -10.96 -17.20
C ASP A 10 -3.95 -9.53 -17.10
N ARG A 11 -5.28 -9.37 -16.99
CA ARG A 11 -5.91 -8.05 -16.82
C ARG A 11 -5.64 -7.46 -15.44
N LEU A 12 -5.71 -8.27 -14.39
CA LEU A 12 -5.37 -7.84 -13.02
C LEU A 12 -3.88 -7.49 -12.92
N PHE A 13 -3.02 -8.34 -13.46
CA PHE A 13 -1.58 -8.11 -13.53
C PHE A 13 -1.26 -6.85 -14.32
N GLY A 14 -1.82 -6.67 -15.53
CA GLY A 14 -1.61 -5.48 -16.35
C GLY A 14 -2.10 -4.18 -15.70
N MET A 15 -3.17 -4.25 -14.89
CA MET A 15 -3.64 -3.08 -14.13
C MET A 15 -2.61 -2.64 -13.07
N VAL A 16 -2.01 -3.61 -12.37
CA VAL A 16 -1.06 -3.36 -11.27
C VAL A 16 0.35 -3.10 -11.77
N ALA A 17 0.81 -3.84 -12.78
CA ALA A 17 2.18 -3.81 -13.28
C ALA A 17 2.36 -2.89 -14.49
N GLY A 18 1.26 -2.48 -15.13
CA GLY A 18 1.26 -1.62 -16.30
C GLY A 18 1.65 -2.33 -17.59
N PRO A 19 1.75 -1.60 -18.71
CA PRO A 19 2.09 -2.18 -20.02
C PRO A 19 3.49 -2.80 -20.06
N GLU A 20 4.43 -2.32 -19.24
CA GLU A 20 5.76 -2.93 -19.08
C GLU A 20 5.80 -4.05 -18.05
N GLY A 21 4.64 -4.45 -17.51
CA GLY A 21 4.53 -5.43 -16.44
C GLY A 21 5.28 -6.74 -16.70
N PRO A 22 5.11 -7.42 -17.85
CA PRO A 22 5.81 -8.68 -18.12
C PRO A 22 7.33 -8.52 -18.16
N ALA A 23 7.83 -7.44 -18.78
CA ALA A 23 9.26 -7.14 -18.83
C ALA A 23 9.82 -6.82 -17.43
N ASN A 24 9.07 -6.04 -16.63
CA ASN A 24 9.44 -5.73 -15.25
C ASN A 24 9.43 -6.98 -14.36
N ARG A 25 8.44 -7.86 -14.48
CA ARG A 25 8.40 -9.14 -13.75
C ARG A 25 9.62 -9.99 -14.07
N SER A 26 9.97 -10.14 -15.34
CA SER A 26 11.16 -10.92 -15.71
C SER A 26 12.44 -10.28 -15.14
N ARG A 27 12.59 -8.95 -15.25
CA ARG A 27 13.74 -8.24 -14.67
C ARG A 27 13.82 -8.39 -13.14
N ILE A 28 12.68 -8.40 -12.45
CA ILE A 28 12.61 -8.52 -10.99
C ILE A 28 12.91 -9.95 -10.53
N HIS A 29 12.35 -10.95 -11.18
CA HIS A 29 12.39 -12.33 -10.69
C HIS A 29 13.49 -13.19 -11.32
N ASP A 30 13.84 -12.95 -12.59
CA ASP A 30 14.72 -13.82 -13.37
C ASP A 30 16.16 -13.30 -13.42
N THR A 31 16.40 -12.02 -13.12
CA THR A 31 17.76 -11.45 -13.09
C THR A 31 18.58 -12.09 -11.96
N PRO A 32 19.74 -12.70 -12.25
CA PRO A 32 20.63 -13.23 -11.23
C PRO A 32 21.24 -12.13 -10.37
N GLY A 33 21.58 -12.45 -9.11
CA GLY A 33 22.27 -11.54 -8.20
C GLY A 33 21.76 -11.63 -6.77
N PRO A 34 22.47 -11.02 -5.80
CA PRO A 34 22.00 -10.93 -4.42
C PRO A 34 20.72 -10.11 -4.34
N ARG A 35 19.85 -10.41 -3.36
CA ARG A 35 18.61 -9.67 -3.08
C ARG A 35 18.67 -9.14 -1.65
N TRP A 36 17.92 -8.08 -1.34
CA TRP A 36 17.85 -7.58 0.04
C TRP A 36 17.20 -8.56 1.00
N PHE A 37 16.29 -9.40 0.50
CA PHE A 37 15.52 -10.34 1.32
C PHE A 37 15.62 -11.75 0.73
N ALA A 38 16.05 -12.69 1.56
CA ALA A 38 16.04 -14.12 1.23
C ALA A 38 14.60 -14.63 1.01
N GLU A 39 14.46 -15.77 0.34
CA GLU A 39 13.17 -16.29 -0.12
C GLU A 39 12.18 -16.61 1.01
N ASP A 40 12.69 -16.96 2.18
CA ASP A 40 11.94 -17.31 3.38
C ASP A 40 11.52 -16.09 4.23
N ARG A 41 12.00 -14.89 3.88
CA ARG A 41 11.72 -13.67 4.65
C ARG A 41 10.22 -13.30 4.64
N PRO A 42 9.66 -12.87 5.78
CA PRO A 42 8.24 -12.51 5.89
C PRO A 42 7.76 -11.47 4.87
N ILE A 43 8.59 -10.48 4.51
CA ILE A 43 8.22 -9.45 3.51
C ILE A 43 7.82 -10.03 2.16
N ARG A 44 8.50 -11.09 1.70
CA ARG A 44 8.15 -11.77 0.44
C ARG A 44 6.80 -12.48 0.54
N ARG A 45 6.46 -13.01 1.71
CA ARG A 45 5.15 -13.65 1.97
C ARG A 45 4.02 -12.64 1.98
N VAL A 46 4.22 -11.49 2.63
CA VAL A 46 3.21 -10.43 2.70
C VAL A 46 3.03 -9.78 1.32
N HIS A 47 4.12 -9.41 0.66
CA HIS A 47 4.07 -8.69 -0.61
C HIS A 47 3.72 -9.59 -1.82
N GLY A 48 3.82 -10.92 -1.67
CA GLY A 48 3.39 -11.88 -2.68
C GLY A 48 1.91 -12.26 -2.60
N ASP A 49 1.17 -11.80 -1.59
CA ASP A 49 -0.20 -12.22 -1.34
C ASP A 49 -1.24 -11.22 -1.85
N ALA A 50 -2.36 -11.71 -2.40
CA ALA A 50 -3.46 -10.89 -2.90
C ALA A 50 -4.11 -9.96 -1.84
N SER A 51 -3.90 -10.22 -0.55
CA SER A 51 -4.32 -9.31 0.54
C SER A 51 -3.71 -7.91 0.42
N MET A 52 -2.61 -7.74 -0.32
CA MET A 52 -2.04 -6.43 -0.64
C MET A 52 -3.04 -5.46 -1.28
N PHE A 53 -4.03 -5.94 -2.05
CA PHE A 53 -5.06 -5.05 -2.63
C PHE A 53 -5.88 -4.35 -1.55
N VAL A 54 -6.26 -5.08 -0.50
CA VAL A 54 -6.99 -4.52 0.65
C VAL A 54 -6.07 -3.64 1.49
N GLY A 55 -4.84 -4.11 1.74
CA GLY A 55 -3.85 -3.33 2.50
C GLY A 55 -3.48 -2.02 1.82
N GLY A 56 -3.34 -2.00 0.49
CA GLY A 56 -2.98 -0.80 -0.27
C GLY A 56 -4.06 0.28 -0.22
N LEU A 57 -5.34 -0.10 -0.37
CA LEU A 57 -6.45 0.83 -0.21
C LEU A 57 -6.53 1.40 1.20
N ARG A 58 -6.34 0.56 2.23
CA ARG A 58 -6.27 1.01 3.62
C ARG A 58 -5.09 1.96 3.86
N ALA A 59 -3.92 1.65 3.30
CA ALA A 59 -2.72 2.48 3.40
C ALA A 59 -2.96 3.87 2.83
N LEU A 60 -3.53 3.97 1.62
CA LEU A 60 -3.83 5.26 0.98
C LEU A 60 -4.80 6.10 1.83
N LEU A 61 -5.82 5.47 2.42
CA LEU A 61 -6.76 6.15 3.32
C LEU A 61 -6.06 6.67 4.58
N LEU A 62 -5.24 5.85 5.24
CA LEU A 62 -4.47 6.29 6.41
C LEU A 62 -3.49 7.39 6.04
N GLN A 63 -2.63 7.17 5.05
CA GLN A 63 -1.61 8.12 4.61
C GLN A 63 -2.18 9.52 4.36
N SER A 64 -3.39 9.60 3.79
CA SER A 64 -4.08 10.86 3.49
C SER A 64 -4.38 11.74 4.71
N LEU A 65 -4.37 11.18 5.93
CA LEU A 65 -4.69 11.89 7.15
C LEU A 65 -3.59 12.84 7.63
N HIS A 66 -2.34 12.66 7.20
CA HIS A 66 -1.30 13.62 7.57
C HIS A 66 -1.36 14.84 6.63
N PRO A 67 -1.64 16.05 7.13
CA PRO A 67 -1.96 17.21 6.29
C PRO A 67 -0.81 17.59 5.35
N LEU A 68 0.44 17.57 5.83
CA LEU A 68 1.62 17.91 5.02
C LEU A 68 1.94 16.85 3.95
N ALA A 69 1.87 15.56 4.30
CA ALA A 69 2.03 14.49 3.32
C ALA A 69 0.94 14.57 2.23
N MET A 70 -0.32 14.80 2.63
CA MET A 70 -1.43 14.95 1.71
C MET A 70 -1.32 16.22 0.85
N ALA A 71 -0.77 17.32 1.38
CA ALA A 71 -0.46 18.51 0.58
C ALA A 71 0.59 18.23 -0.50
N GLY A 72 1.63 17.44 -0.17
CA GLY A 72 2.59 16.96 -1.15
C GLY A 72 1.96 16.13 -2.26
N VAL A 73 1.07 15.20 -1.91
CA VAL A 73 0.30 14.42 -2.89
C VAL A 73 -0.61 15.31 -3.74
N ALA A 74 -1.38 16.20 -3.12
CA ALA A 74 -2.32 17.06 -3.83
C ALA A 74 -1.64 18.08 -4.76
N GLY A 75 -0.48 18.61 -4.37
CA GLY A 75 0.25 19.61 -5.14
C GLY A 75 1.14 19.05 -6.25
N HIS A 76 1.54 17.79 -6.18
CA HIS A 76 2.57 17.22 -7.06
C HIS A 76 2.23 15.87 -7.69
N SER A 77 1.09 15.25 -7.34
CA SER A 77 0.65 13.98 -7.93
C SER A 77 -0.58 14.21 -8.79
N ASP A 78 -0.53 13.78 -10.05
CA ASP A 78 -1.74 13.64 -10.87
C ASP A 78 -2.49 12.35 -10.49
N TYR A 79 -2.92 12.23 -9.23
CA TYR A 79 -3.62 11.03 -8.76
C TYR A 79 -5.05 10.91 -9.33
N ARG A 80 -5.57 11.96 -9.98
CA ARG A 80 -6.91 11.97 -10.59
C ARG A 80 -6.85 11.66 -12.08
N GLY A 81 -5.90 12.24 -12.80
CA GLY A 81 -5.68 12.00 -14.23
C GLY A 81 -4.93 10.71 -14.51
N ASP A 82 -3.97 10.33 -13.65
CA ASP A 82 -3.18 9.10 -13.78
C ASP A 82 -3.13 8.26 -12.47
N PRO A 83 -4.28 7.78 -11.97
CA PRO A 83 -4.31 6.92 -10.78
C PRO A 83 -3.64 5.57 -11.02
N TRP A 84 -3.76 5.01 -12.23
CA TRP A 84 -3.20 3.69 -12.55
C TRP A 84 -1.70 3.75 -12.76
N GLY A 85 -1.17 4.75 -13.44
CA GLY A 85 0.27 4.95 -13.49
C GLY A 85 0.85 5.21 -12.10
N ARG A 86 0.12 5.90 -11.21
CA ARG A 86 0.54 6.03 -9.79
C ARG A 86 0.59 4.69 -9.08
N LEU A 87 -0.46 3.87 -9.20
CA LEU A 87 -0.50 2.52 -8.64
C LEU A 87 0.67 1.67 -9.18
N GLN A 88 0.93 1.74 -10.49
CA GLN A 88 1.99 1.00 -11.17
C GLN A 88 3.39 1.41 -10.71
N ARG A 89 3.63 2.70 -10.46
CA ARG A 89 4.92 3.19 -9.93
C ARG A 89 5.17 2.66 -8.52
N THR A 90 4.17 2.69 -7.65
CA THR A 90 4.30 2.18 -6.27
C THR A 90 4.41 0.66 -6.25
N SER A 91 3.60 -0.06 -7.02
CA SER A 91 3.67 -1.53 -7.10
C SER A 91 5.02 -2.00 -7.64
N THR A 92 5.54 -1.34 -8.67
CA THR A 92 6.87 -1.63 -9.22
C THR A 92 7.95 -1.36 -8.19
N PHE A 93 7.87 -0.24 -7.46
CA PHE A 93 8.82 0.05 -6.38
C PHE A 93 8.82 -1.04 -5.29
N LEU A 94 7.64 -1.45 -4.80
CA LEU A 94 7.51 -2.52 -3.81
C LEU A 94 8.04 -3.85 -4.37
N ALA A 95 7.71 -4.19 -5.61
CA ALA A 95 8.14 -5.43 -6.23
C ALA A 95 9.67 -5.47 -6.43
N VAL A 96 10.28 -4.40 -6.96
CA VAL A 96 11.73 -4.30 -7.16
C VAL A 96 12.47 -4.35 -5.83
N THR A 97 12.04 -3.59 -4.83
CA THR A 97 12.71 -3.56 -3.51
C THR A 97 12.57 -4.85 -2.72
N THR A 98 11.50 -5.61 -2.95
CA THR A 98 11.23 -6.87 -2.23
C THR A 98 11.82 -8.09 -2.91
N PHE A 99 11.65 -8.19 -4.23
CA PHE A 99 11.93 -9.40 -5.00
C PHE A 99 13.16 -9.26 -5.90
N GLY A 100 13.50 -8.04 -6.30
CA GLY A 100 14.53 -7.75 -7.28
C GLY A 100 15.97 -7.87 -6.76
N PRO A 101 16.96 -7.82 -7.68
CA PRO A 101 18.37 -7.71 -7.31
C PRO A 101 18.63 -6.49 -6.41
N ALA A 102 19.59 -6.62 -5.48
CA ALA A 102 19.92 -5.60 -4.50
C ALA A 102 20.32 -4.26 -5.14
N ASP A 103 21.00 -4.30 -6.28
CA ASP A 103 21.39 -3.10 -7.02
C ASP A 103 20.18 -2.41 -7.67
N ASP A 104 19.23 -3.18 -8.20
CA ASP A 104 17.97 -2.68 -8.76
C ASP A 104 17.11 -2.04 -7.67
N ALA A 105 17.03 -2.70 -6.50
CA ALA A 105 16.38 -2.17 -5.31
C ALA A 105 17.01 -0.85 -4.85
N GLN A 106 18.34 -0.76 -4.82
CA GLN A 106 19.04 0.49 -4.47
C GLN A 106 18.78 1.59 -5.50
N ARG A 107 18.86 1.28 -6.80
CA ARG A 107 18.56 2.26 -7.87
C ARG A 107 17.12 2.78 -7.78
N ALA A 108 16.15 1.91 -7.48
CA ALA A 108 14.76 2.30 -7.28
C ALA A 108 14.63 3.27 -6.08
N VAL A 109 15.32 3.00 -4.97
CA VAL A 109 15.39 3.92 -3.82
C VAL A 109 16.01 5.25 -4.21
N ASP A 110 17.15 5.26 -4.92
CA ASP A 110 17.83 6.49 -5.31
C ASP A 110 16.97 7.36 -6.23
N GLN A 111 16.22 6.72 -7.14
CA GLN A 111 15.25 7.38 -8.00
C GLN A 111 14.13 8.05 -7.18
N VAL A 112 13.52 7.32 -6.24
CA VAL A 112 12.46 7.87 -5.37
C VAL A 112 13.01 9.03 -4.53
N ARG A 113 14.19 8.88 -3.92
CA ARG A 113 14.87 9.98 -3.19
C ARG A 113 15.07 11.20 -4.10
N GLY A 114 15.48 10.99 -5.35
CA GLY A 114 15.66 12.06 -6.34
C GLY A 114 14.37 12.79 -6.70
N ILE A 115 13.23 12.10 -6.69
CA ILE A 115 11.91 12.71 -6.87
C ILE A 115 11.52 13.48 -5.60
N HIS A 116 11.64 12.86 -4.42
CA HIS A 116 11.25 13.45 -3.14
C HIS A 116 12.04 14.73 -2.77
N ARG A 117 13.29 14.86 -3.22
CA ARG A 117 14.07 16.12 -3.09
C ARG A 117 13.46 17.31 -3.83
N ARG A 118 12.69 17.05 -4.90
CA ARG A 118 12.06 18.09 -5.74
C ARG A 118 10.65 18.44 -5.30
N VAL A 119 9.97 17.54 -4.58
CA VAL A 119 8.60 17.74 -4.10
C VAL A 119 8.64 18.51 -2.78
N LYS A 120 8.37 19.81 -2.86
CA LYS A 120 8.34 20.74 -1.72
C LYS A 120 7.31 21.83 -1.99
N GLY A 121 6.74 22.40 -0.93
CA GLY A 121 5.74 23.45 -1.08
C GLY A 121 5.25 24.00 0.25
N ILE A 122 4.17 24.78 0.18
CA ILE A 122 3.46 25.31 1.34
C ILE A 122 2.06 24.69 1.36
N ALA A 123 1.66 24.13 2.50
CA ALA A 123 0.32 23.57 2.68
C ALA A 123 -0.72 24.70 2.84
N PRO A 124 -2.02 24.42 2.68
CA PRO A 124 -3.08 25.43 2.79
C PRO A 124 -3.14 26.16 4.15
N ASP A 125 -2.57 25.56 5.20
CA ASP A 125 -2.45 26.14 6.54
C ASP A 125 -1.17 26.98 6.75
N GLY A 126 -0.40 27.22 5.69
CA GLY A 126 0.82 28.03 5.69
C GLY A 126 2.10 27.29 6.09
N ARG A 127 2.01 26.04 6.55
CA ARG A 127 3.20 25.26 6.92
C ARG A 127 3.98 24.79 5.69
N PRO A 128 5.31 24.86 5.68
CA PRO A 128 6.11 24.26 4.61
C PRO A 128 6.08 22.74 4.71
N TYR A 129 6.25 22.07 3.57
CA TYR A 129 6.47 20.63 3.50
C TYR A 129 7.58 20.29 2.50
N ALA A 130 8.25 19.18 2.73
CA ALA A 130 9.14 18.52 1.78
C ALA A 130 8.87 17.02 1.82
N ALA A 131 8.69 16.37 0.67
CA ALA A 131 8.48 14.91 0.63
C ALA A 131 9.73 14.10 1.07
N SER A 132 10.88 14.78 1.20
CA SER A 132 12.12 14.22 1.72
C SER A 132 12.28 14.41 3.24
N ASP A 133 11.31 15.03 3.92
CA ASP A 133 11.28 15.15 5.38
C ASP A 133 11.19 13.75 6.01
N PRO A 134 12.17 13.32 6.83
CA PRO A 134 12.15 12.02 7.50
C PRO A 134 10.88 11.76 8.32
N HIS A 135 10.30 12.79 8.93
CA HIS A 135 9.05 12.65 9.70
C HIS A 135 7.86 12.32 8.81
N LEU A 136 7.78 12.92 7.62
CA LEU A 136 6.71 12.61 6.67
C LEU A 136 6.94 11.27 5.98
N LEU A 137 8.20 10.91 5.70
CA LEU A 137 8.57 9.59 5.17
C LEU A 137 8.17 8.48 6.15
N GLU A 138 8.43 8.67 7.45
CA GLU A 138 8.06 7.71 8.48
C GLU A 138 6.54 7.52 8.53
N TRP A 139 5.75 8.59 8.54
CA TRP A 139 4.28 8.47 8.51
C TRP A 139 3.80 7.62 7.34
N VAL A 140 4.27 7.93 6.12
CA VAL A 140 3.87 7.20 4.91
C VAL A 140 4.23 5.73 5.03
N HIS A 141 5.42 5.44 5.55
CA HIS A 141 5.93 4.09 5.75
C HIS A 141 5.13 3.32 6.80
N ILE A 142 4.95 3.83 8.02
CA ILE A 142 4.27 3.09 9.09
C ILE A 142 2.78 2.85 8.79
N ALA A 143 2.12 3.80 8.11
CA ALA A 143 0.74 3.62 7.65
C ALA A 143 0.62 2.53 6.58
N GLU A 144 1.63 2.38 5.72
CA GLU A 144 1.72 1.32 4.72
C GLU A 144 1.96 -0.04 5.36
N VAL A 145 3.00 -0.16 6.21
CA VAL A 145 3.40 -1.41 6.86
C VAL A 145 2.27 -1.97 7.73
N ASP A 146 1.62 -1.14 8.55
CA ASP A 146 0.48 -1.57 9.37
C ASP A 146 -0.69 -2.05 8.51
N SER A 147 -0.95 -1.38 7.38
CA SER A 147 -2.04 -1.76 6.48
C SER A 147 -1.80 -3.09 5.78
N PHE A 148 -0.59 -3.30 5.26
CA PHE A 148 -0.24 -4.58 4.62
C PHE A 148 -0.18 -5.72 5.63
N LEU A 149 0.43 -5.50 6.80
CA LEU A 149 0.49 -6.51 7.85
C LEU A 149 -0.90 -6.92 8.31
N LEU A 150 -1.76 -5.95 8.62
CA LEU A 150 -3.13 -6.23 9.08
C LEU A 150 -3.95 -6.94 8.00
N ALA A 151 -3.82 -6.54 6.74
CA ALA A 151 -4.51 -7.19 5.62
C ALA A 151 -4.06 -8.63 5.45
N HIS A 152 -2.76 -8.88 5.55
CA HIS A 152 -2.20 -10.22 5.45
C HIS A 152 -2.62 -11.11 6.62
N GLN A 153 -2.64 -10.59 7.84
CA GLN A 153 -3.13 -11.35 9.00
C GLN A 153 -4.61 -11.71 8.88
N ARG A 154 -5.42 -10.86 8.22
CA ARG A 154 -6.86 -11.06 8.10
C ARG A 154 -7.27 -11.89 6.89
N TYR A 155 -6.56 -11.76 5.76
CA TYR A 155 -6.96 -12.29 4.46
C TYR A 155 -5.85 -13.07 3.73
N GLY A 156 -4.62 -13.05 4.25
CA GLY A 156 -3.50 -13.78 3.68
C GLY A 156 -3.68 -15.29 3.79
N ALA A 157 -3.13 -16.03 2.83
CA ALA A 157 -3.26 -17.49 2.84
C ALA A 157 -2.55 -18.15 4.03
N ARG A 158 -1.45 -17.54 4.50
CA ARG A 158 -0.60 -18.06 5.57
C ARG A 158 -0.21 -16.94 6.53
N PRO A 159 -1.08 -16.61 7.50
CA PRO A 159 -0.81 -15.60 8.52
C PRO A 159 0.55 -15.80 9.20
N LEU A 160 1.19 -14.70 9.60
CA LEU A 160 2.48 -14.75 10.31
C LEU A 160 2.24 -14.91 11.81
N ASP A 161 3.07 -15.73 12.47
CA ASP A 161 3.21 -15.70 13.93
C ASP A 161 3.88 -14.40 14.40
N GLN A 162 4.03 -14.20 15.72
CA GLN A 162 4.60 -12.95 16.25
C GLN A 162 6.02 -12.69 15.72
N GLN A 163 6.86 -13.72 15.69
CA GLN A 163 8.23 -13.58 15.17
C GLN A 163 8.22 -13.19 13.69
N GLY A 164 7.34 -13.77 12.88
CA GLY A 164 7.16 -13.38 11.49
C GLY A 164 6.63 -11.96 11.32
N ARG A 165 5.73 -11.49 12.21
CA ARG A 165 5.24 -10.10 12.22
C ARG A 165 6.37 -9.11 12.52
N ASP A 166 7.17 -9.37 13.53
CA ASP A 166 8.32 -8.52 13.85
C ASP A 166 9.37 -8.60 12.73
N GLY A 167 9.59 -9.78 12.16
CA GLY A 167 10.45 -9.97 11.00
C GLY A 167 9.99 -9.18 9.77
N TYR A 168 8.68 -9.08 9.53
CA TYR A 168 8.12 -8.25 8.46
C TYR A 168 8.41 -6.76 8.69
N VAL A 169 8.17 -6.27 9.92
CA VAL A 169 8.44 -4.86 10.26
C VAL A 169 9.93 -4.55 10.16
N ALA A 170 10.81 -5.45 10.62
CA ALA A 170 12.25 -5.29 10.47
C ALA A 170 12.72 -5.32 8.99
N ASP A 171 12.09 -6.14 8.14
CA ASP A 171 12.39 -6.16 6.70
C ASP A 171 12.01 -4.84 6.04
N THR A 172 10.81 -4.32 6.32
CA THR A 172 10.33 -3.06 5.73
C THR A 172 11.12 -1.86 6.27
N ALA A 173 11.60 -1.92 7.51
CA ALA A 173 12.50 -0.94 8.11
C ALA A 173 13.81 -0.74 7.31
N ARG A 174 14.33 -1.79 6.66
CA ARG A 174 15.49 -1.66 5.78
C ARG A 174 15.20 -0.74 4.59
N VAL A 175 14.04 -0.89 3.97
CA VAL A 175 13.61 -0.05 2.83
C VAL A 175 13.37 1.39 3.30
N ALA A 176 12.73 1.56 4.46
CA ALA A 176 12.50 2.87 5.07
C ALA A 176 13.79 3.63 5.34
N GLY A 177 14.77 2.97 5.96
CA GLY A 177 16.09 3.56 6.22
C GLY A 177 16.80 3.98 4.94
N ALA A 178 16.72 3.16 3.88
CA ALA A 178 17.28 3.50 2.58
C ALA A 178 16.57 4.73 1.95
N LEU A 179 15.25 4.86 2.12
CA LEU A 179 14.48 6.02 1.67
C LEU A 179 14.75 7.29 2.48
N GLY A 180 15.28 7.18 3.70
CA GLY A 180 15.68 8.30 4.55
C GLY A 180 14.89 8.45 5.85
N VAL A 181 14.08 7.45 6.23
CA VAL A 181 13.47 7.40 7.57
C VAL A 181 14.57 7.21 8.62
N VAL A 182 14.51 8.01 9.68
CA VAL A 182 15.45 7.92 10.80
C VAL A 182 14.88 6.95 11.84
N ASP A 183 15.65 5.93 12.20
CA ASP A 183 15.26 4.91 13.19
C ASP A 183 13.83 4.34 12.98
N PRO A 184 13.57 3.71 11.81
CA PRO A 184 12.26 3.11 11.54
C PRO A 184 11.94 1.97 12.52
N PRO A 185 10.66 1.78 12.89
CA PRO A 185 10.26 0.71 13.80
C PRO A 185 10.65 -0.66 13.22
N ARG A 186 11.07 -1.58 14.09
CA ARG A 186 11.54 -2.93 13.75
C ARG A 186 10.68 -4.04 14.34
N THR A 187 9.72 -3.71 15.20
CA THR A 187 8.75 -4.65 15.77
C THR A 187 7.33 -4.16 15.57
N GLU A 188 6.36 -5.09 15.61
CA GLU A 188 4.93 -4.75 15.55
C GLU A 188 4.52 -3.84 16.72
N ALA A 189 5.15 -4.02 17.89
CA ALA A 189 4.92 -3.18 19.06
C ALA A 189 5.39 -1.74 18.81
N GLU A 190 6.62 -1.55 18.31
CA GLU A 190 7.15 -0.23 17.93
C GLU A 190 6.30 0.42 16.84
N LEU A 191 5.88 -0.35 15.83
CA LEU A 191 5.02 0.15 14.75
C LEU A 191 3.71 0.72 15.31
N LYS A 192 3.05 -0.01 16.22
CA LYS A 192 1.81 0.44 16.88
C LYS A 192 2.05 1.67 17.74
N GLN A 193 3.19 1.75 18.43
CA GLN A 193 3.56 2.92 19.22
C GLN A 193 3.75 4.15 18.32
N ARG A 194 4.57 4.05 17.27
CA ARG A 194 4.78 5.15 16.32
C ARG A 194 3.46 5.63 15.72
N LEU A 195 2.58 4.72 15.30
CA LEU A 195 1.23 5.09 14.81
C LEU A 195 0.39 5.84 15.86
N ALA A 196 0.53 5.51 17.15
CA ALA A 196 -0.14 6.22 18.21
C ALA A 196 0.44 7.64 18.39
N ASP A 197 1.76 7.78 18.28
CA ASP A 197 2.47 9.05 18.44
C ASP A 197 2.11 10.06 17.35
N TYR A 198 1.87 9.61 16.11
CA TYR A 198 1.40 10.48 15.03
C TYR A 198 -0.03 10.99 15.20
N ARG A 199 -0.88 10.34 16.02
CA ARG A 199 -2.33 10.66 16.09
C ARG A 199 -2.68 12.13 16.28
N PRO A 200 -1.99 12.91 17.14
CA PRO A 200 -2.30 14.32 17.34
C PRO A 200 -2.10 15.18 16.08
N GLU A 201 -1.31 14.72 15.10
CA GLU A 201 -1.02 15.44 13.86
C GLU A 201 -2.02 15.14 12.73
N LEU A 202 -2.83 14.10 12.90
CA LEU A 202 -3.71 13.56 11.85
C LEU A 202 -5.03 14.31 11.78
N MET A 203 -5.45 14.68 10.58
CA MET A 203 -6.69 15.41 10.36
C MET A 203 -7.31 15.15 8.98
N GLY A 204 -8.63 15.28 8.93
CA GLY A 204 -9.41 15.13 7.70
C GLY A 204 -9.42 16.42 6.89
N THR A 205 -8.36 16.69 6.14
CA THR A 205 -8.28 17.85 5.23
C THR A 205 -9.28 17.71 4.07
N ALA A 206 -9.54 18.81 3.35
CA ALA A 206 -10.36 18.76 2.13
C ALA A 206 -9.77 17.77 1.10
N ALA A 207 -8.44 17.83 0.89
CA ALA A 207 -7.72 16.92 0.01
C ALA A 207 -7.83 15.46 0.46
N ALA A 208 -7.74 15.17 1.76
CA ALA A 208 -7.88 13.81 2.29
C ALA A 208 -9.27 13.23 2.03
N ARG A 209 -10.33 14.01 2.29
CA ARG A 209 -11.72 13.59 2.05
C ARG A 209 -12.01 13.43 0.56
N GLU A 210 -11.41 14.26 -0.28
CA GLU A 210 -11.52 14.14 -1.72
C GLU A 210 -10.81 12.89 -2.24
N ALA A 211 -9.60 12.59 -1.74
CA ALA A 211 -8.91 11.35 -2.04
C ALA A 211 -9.72 10.12 -1.61
N ALA A 212 -10.29 10.13 -0.40
CA ALA A 212 -11.16 9.06 0.08
C ALA A 212 -12.41 8.89 -0.81
N ARG A 213 -13.07 9.99 -1.20
CA ARG A 213 -14.20 9.95 -2.14
C ARG A 213 -13.80 9.37 -3.49
N PHE A 214 -12.67 9.82 -4.02
CA PHE A 214 -12.16 9.37 -5.31
C PHE A 214 -11.88 7.87 -5.31
N LEU A 215 -11.16 7.40 -4.29
CA LEU A 215 -10.85 5.98 -4.10
C LEU A 215 -12.12 5.15 -3.93
N LEU A 216 -13.06 5.58 -3.09
CA LEU A 216 -14.16 4.70 -2.66
C LEU A 216 -15.39 4.75 -3.59
N LEU A 217 -15.68 5.92 -4.19
CA LEU A 217 -16.96 6.18 -4.85
C LEU A 217 -16.84 6.46 -6.35
N THR A 218 -15.72 7.06 -6.78
CA THR A 218 -15.51 7.41 -8.19
C THR A 218 -14.22 6.81 -8.77
N PRO A 219 -13.91 5.52 -8.53
CA PRO A 219 -12.73 4.93 -9.13
C PRO A 219 -12.91 4.85 -10.66
N PRO A 220 -11.88 5.13 -11.47
CA PRO A 220 -11.96 5.05 -12.93
C PRO A 220 -11.89 3.59 -13.40
N LEU A 221 -12.93 2.84 -13.04
CA LEU A 221 -13.07 1.41 -13.33
C LEU A 221 -14.20 1.16 -14.33
N PRO A 222 -14.01 0.20 -15.27
CA PRO A 222 -15.11 -0.33 -16.05
C PRO A 222 -16.25 -0.82 -15.15
N LEU A 223 -17.50 -0.72 -15.61
CA LEU A 223 -18.68 -1.06 -14.81
C LEU A 223 -18.61 -2.45 -14.18
N LEU A 224 -18.10 -3.44 -14.93
CA LEU A 224 -17.97 -4.82 -14.47
C LEU A 224 -16.91 -5.01 -13.36
N ALA A 225 -15.94 -4.11 -13.23
CA ALA A 225 -14.92 -4.16 -12.19
C ALA A 225 -15.36 -3.46 -10.88
N ARG A 226 -16.46 -2.70 -10.90
CA ARG A 226 -16.93 -1.95 -9.73
C ARG A 226 -17.39 -2.84 -8.57
N PRO A 227 -18.17 -3.94 -8.78
CA PRO A 227 -18.58 -4.79 -7.66
C PRO A 227 -17.42 -5.45 -6.88
N PRO A 228 -16.44 -6.14 -7.52
CA PRO A 228 -15.32 -6.69 -6.77
C PRO A 228 -14.46 -5.59 -6.12
N TYR A 229 -14.28 -4.45 -6.79
CA TYR A 229 -13.60 -3.31 -6.19
C TYR A 229 -14.32 -2.78 -4.94
N ALA A 230 -15.65 -2.70 -4.95
CA ALA A 230 -16.45 -2.27 -3.81
C ALA A 230 -16.29 -3.21 -2.61
N VAL A 231 -16.10 -4.51 -2.83
CA VAL A 231 -15.78 -5.47 -1.77
C VAL A 231 -14.39 -5.22 -1.19
N LEU A 232 -13.36 -5.00 -2.03
CA LEU A 232 -12.01 -4.65 -1.59
C LEU A 232 -12.00 -3.35 -0.79
N SER A 233 -12.68 -2.31 -1.29
CA SER A 233 -12.74 -1.01 -0.64
C SER A 233 -13.49 -1.08 0.70
N SER A 234 -14.61 -1.82 0.75
CA SER A 234 -15.35 -2.06 2.00
C SER A 234 -14.50 -2.82 3.02
N ALA A 235 -13.78 -3.87 2.61
CA ALA A 235 -12.88 -4.61 3.48
C ALA A 235 -11.76 -3.72 4.04
N SER A 236 -11.25 -2.80 3.22
CA SER A 236 -10.22 -1.83 3.60
C SER A 236 -10.74 -0.83 4.64
N VAL A 237 -11.93 -0.26 4.40
CA VAL A 237 -12.59 0.68 5.34
C VAL A 237 -12.95 -0.01 6.66
N ALA A 238 -13.39 -1.28 6.60
CA ALA A 238 -13.71 -2.09 7.79
C ALA A 238 -12.50 -2.36 8.69
N MET A 239 -11.29 -2.27 8.14
CA MET A 239 -10.03 -2.44 8.87
C MET A 239 -9.42 -1.11 9.35
N LEU A 240 -9.99 0.04 8.99
CA LEU A 240 -9.50 1.31 9.52
C LEU A 240 -9.75 1.39 11.02
N PRO A 241 -8.81 1.97 11.79
CA PRO A 241 -9.06 2.25 13.18
C PRO A 241 -10.20 3.29 13.30
N ALA A 242 -10.99 3.21 14.37
CA ALA A 242 -12.18 4.05 14.53
C ALA A 242 -11.87 5.56 14.44
N TRP A 243 -10.72 5.98 14.97
CA TRP A 243 -10.26 7.37 14.94
C TRP A 243 -9.99 7.89 13.51
N ALA A 244 -9.68 7.02 12.55
CA ALA A 244 -9.40 7.40 11.16
C ALA A 244 -10.68 7.60 10.34
N ARG A 245 -11.81 7.00 10.75
CA ARG A 245 -13.05 7.02 9.96
C ARG A 245 -13.74 8.37 9.99
N LEU A 246 -13.86 8.99 11.16
CA LEU A 246 -14.58 10.26 11.32
C LEU A 246 -13.95 11.41 10.51
N PRO A 247 -12.61 11.63 10.54
CA PRO A 247 -11.99 12.69 9.74
C PRO A 247 -12.22 12.54 8.23
N LEU A 248 -12.27 11.30 7.74
CA LEU A 248 -12.52 10.95 6.33
C LEU A 248 -14.00 10.87 5.96
N ARG A 249 -14.92 11.04 6.93
CA ARG A 249 -16.39 10.90 6.75
C ARG A 249 -16.80 9.51 6.25
N LEU A 250 -16.15 8.48 6.77
CA LEU A 250 -16.43 7.09 6.39
C LEU A 250 -17.49 6.48 7.31
N PRO A 251 -18.36 5.59 6.78
CA PRO A 251 -19.36 4.90 7.59
C PRO A 251 -18.69 3.96 8.60
N TYR A 252 -19.39 3.68 9.69
CA TYR A 252 -19.00 2.68 10.67
C TYR A 252 -20.19 1.80 11.02
N LEU A 253 -20.18 0.56 10.55
CA LEU A 253 -21.24 -0.43 10.71
C LEU A 253 -20.68 -1.74 11.30
N PRO A 254 -20.25 -1.75 12.59
CA PRO A 254 -19.43 -2.82 13.16
C PRO A 254 -19.97 -4.25 12.98
N PRO A 255 -21.27 -4.56 13.16
CA PRO A 255 -21.78 -5.92 12.95
C PRO A 255 -21.64 -6.41 11.50
N LEU A 256 -21.98 -5.53 10.54
CA LEU A 256 -21.88 -5.83 9.10
C LEU A 256 -20.41 -5.99 8.68
N GLU A 257 -19.55 -5.13 9.20
CA GLU A 257 -18.12 -5.12 8.92
C GLU A 257 -17.39 -6.35 9.49
N ALA A 258 -17.77 -6.77 10.71
CA ALA A 258 -17.19 -7.93 11.38
C ALA A 258 -17.60 -9.26 10.73
N THR A 259 -18.74 -9.28 10.04
CA THR A 259 -19.33 -10.49 9.44
C THR A 259 -19.30 -10.45 7.91
N ALA A 260 -20.32 -9.89 7.27
CA ALA A 260 -20.53 -9.95 5.82
C ALA A 260 -19.34 -9.37 5.03
N VAL A 261 -18.83 -8.20 5.42
CA VAL A 261 -17.68 -7.58 4.73
C VAL A 261 -16.42 -8.42 4.93
N ARG A 262 -16.22 -8.97 6.12
CA ARG A 262 -15.08 -9.86 6.40
C ARG A 262 -15.13 -11.11 5.52
N LEU A 263 -16.27 -11.79 5.45
CA LEU A 263 -16.43 -12.99 4.66
C LEU A 263 -16.31 -12.71 3.17
N ALA A 264 -16.99 -11.67 2.67
CA ALA A 264 -16.91 -11.27 1.26
C ALA A 264 -15.46 -10.91 0.86
N GLY A 265 -14.75 -10.16 1.71
CA GLY A 265 -13.34 -9.83 1.50
C GLY A 265 -12.45 -11.09 1.45
N GLY A 266 -12.64 -12.03 2.38
CA GLY A 266 -11.90 -13.29 2.40
C GLY A 266 -12.12 -14.15 1.16
N THR A 267 -13.37 -14.28 0.72
CA THR A 267 -13.74 -14.99 -0.51
C THR A 267 -13.13 -14.34 -1.74
N LEU A 268 -13.24 -13.01 -1.87
CA LEU A 268 -12.70 -12.29 -3.02
C LEU A 268 -11.18 -12.36 -3.08
N VAL A 269 -10.48 -12.12 -1.97
CA VAL A 269 -9.01 -12.21 -1.91
C VAL A 269 -8.53 -13.62 -2.23
N SER A 270 -9.24 -14.64 -1.76
CA SER A 270 -8.93 -16.04 -2.11
C SER A 270 -9.15 -16.34 -3.59
N GLY A 271 -10.21 -15.78 -4.19
CA GLY A 271 -10.45 -15.86 -5.63
C GLY A 271 -9.36 -15.16 -6.44
N ILE A 272 -8.95 -13.96 -6.05
CA ILE A 272 -7.85 -13.22 -6.71
C ILE A 272 -6.55 -14.02 -6.62
N ARG A 273 -6.21 -14.54 -5.43
CA ARG A 273 -5.03 -15.39 -5.25
C ARG A 273 -5.06 -16.61 -6.15
N TRP A 274 -6.19 -17.31 -6.21
CA TRP A 274 -6.37 -18.43 -7.12
C TRP A 274 -6.16 -17.99 -8.57
N VAL A 275 -6.66 -16.85 -9.00
CA VAL A 275 -6.40 -16.35 -10.36
C VAL A 275 -4.91 -16.07 -10.60
N MET A 276 -4.21 -15.48 -9.62
CA MET A 276 -2.81 -15.04 -9.76
C MET A 276 -1.76 -16.14 -9.63
N ASP A 277 -1.99 -17.20 -8.86
CA ASP A 277 -1.00 -18.28 -8.61
C ASP A 277 -0.59 -19.09 -9.87
N ARG A 278 -1.16 -18.80 -11.05
CA ARG A 278 -0.79 -19.41 -12.34
C ARG A 278 -0.34 -18.41 -13.42
N ALA A 279 -0.20 -17.13 -13.08
CA ALA A 279 0.30 -16.07 -13.96
C ALA A 279 1.81 -15.83 -13.81
#